data_AF-A0A4V2YHL6-F1
#
_entry.id   AF-A0A4V2YHL6-F1
#
_cell.length_a   1.000
_cell.length_b   1.000
_cell.length_c   1.000
_cell.angle_alpha   90.00
_cell.angle_beta   90.00
_cell.angle_gamma   90.00
#
_symmetry.space_group_name_H-M   'P 1'
#
loop_
_entity.id
_entity.type
_entity.pdbx_description
1 polymer ?
#
loop_
_entity_poly.entity_id
_entity_poly.type
_entity_poly.pdbx_seq_one_letter_code
_entity_poly.pdbx_strand_id
1 'polypeptide(L)'
;MADYDLPDDLLQLKVDFLAASAACERIANRIPSHVAVLAMEAEPEPELQAELEAERGRRLDIVMQIHRHDWWATVDNRQKADMALLAAAKEAFEARQES
;
A
#
# COMPACT_ATOMS: atom_id res chain seq x y z
N MET A 1 8.42 21.36 -3.60
CA MET A 1 7.51 20.56 -4.43
C MET A 1 6.42 21.50 -4.93
N ALA A 2 5.62 21.14 -5.93
CA ALA A 2 4.45 21.98 -6.23
C ALA A 2 3.51 21.92 -5.03
N ASP A 3 3.07 23.07 -4.53
CA ASP A 3 2.12 23.18 -3.41
C ASP A 3 0.73 22.81 -3.94
N TYR A 4 0.48 21.51 -4.04
CA TYR A 4 -0.85 21.00 -4.28
C TYR A 4 -1.63 21.03 -2.96
N ASP A 5 -2.85 21.56 -3.00
CA ASP A 5 -3.81 21.43 -1.90
C ASP A 5 -4.39 20.01 -1.92
N LEU A 6 -3.74 19.11 -1.17
CA LEU A 6 -4.05 17.68 -1.14
C LEU A 6 -5.27 17.43 -0.24
N PRO A 7 -6.33 16.78 -0.73
CA PRO A 7 -7.46 16.39 0.10
C PRO A 7 -7.04 15.40 1.19
N ASP A 8 -7.54 15.60 2.41
CA ASP A 8 -7.21 14.75 3.58
C ASP A 8 -7.62 13.29 3.38
N ASP A 9 -8.75 13.05 2.72
CA ASP A 9 -9.25 11.70 2.41
C ASP A 9 -8.37 10.99 1.36
N LEU A 10 -7.93 11.71 0.33
CA LEU A 10 -6.97 11.19 -0.64
C LEU A 10 -5.60 10.92 -0.01
N LEU A 11 -5.15 11.80 0.89
CA LEU A 11 -3.94 11.59 1.68
C LEU A 11 -4.07 10.34 2.54
N GLN A 12 -5.19 10.19 3.26
CA GLN A 12 -5.47 9.01 4.08
C GLN A 12 -5.46 7.73 3.25
N LEU A 13 -6.09 7.72 2.06
CA LEU A 13 -6.05 6.57 1.16
C LEU A 13 -4.61 6.21 0.76
N LYS A 14 -3.74 7.19 0.50
CA LYS A 14 -2.33 6.92 0.18
C LYS A 14 -1.56 6.38 1.39
N VAL A 15 -1.85 6.85 2.61
CA VAL A 15 -1.29 6.29 3.85
C VAL A 15 -1.76 4.85 4.06
N ASP A 16 -3.04 4.57 3.85
CA ASP A 16 -3.60 3.23 3.96
C ASP A 16 -2.99 2.27 2.94
N PHE A 17 -2.69 2.75 1.73
CA PHE A 17 -1.95 2.01 0.71
C PHE A 17 -0.53 1.63 1.19
N LEU A 18 0.19 2.55 1.83
CA LEU A 18 1.52 2.26 2.38
C LEU A 18 1.43 1.22 3.51
N ALA A 19 0.44 1.34 4.39
CA ALA A 19 0.19 0.38 5.45
C ALA A 19 -0.13 -1.03 4.92
N ALA A 20 -1.02 -1.13 3.93
CA ALA A 20 -1.37 -2.40 3.29
C ALA A 20 -0.19 -3.02 2.53
N SER A 21 0.66 -2.18 1.91
CA SER A 21 1.90 -2.64 1.27
C SER A 21 2.90 -3.20 2.27
N ALA A 22 3.12 -2.51 3.39
CA ALA A 22 3.99 -3.00 4.47
C ALA A 22 3.44 -4.30 5.10
N ALA A 23 2.11 -4.43 5.20
CA ALA A 23 1.48 -5.67 5.67
C ALA A 23 1.72 -6.84 4.72
N CYS A 24 1.54 -6.63 3.41
CA CYS A 24 1.84 -7.62 2.39
C CYS A 24 3.30 -8.10 2.49
N GLU A 25 4.27 -7.18 2.61
CA GLU A 25 5.69 -7.51 2.73
C GLU A 25 5.98 -8.33 4.00
N ARG A 26 5.42 -7.92 5.15
CA ARG A 26 5.58 -8.64 6.42
C ARG A 26 5.02 -10.06 6.36
N ILE A 27 3.86 -10.27 5.74
CA ILE A 27 3.27 -11.61 5.60
C ILE A 27 4.09 -12.44 4.60
N ALA A 28 4.44 -11.86 3.45
CA ALA A 28 5.22 -12.54 2.42
C ALA A 28 6.57 -13.04 2.95
N ASN A 29 7.24 -12.27 3.80
CA ASN A 29 8.51 -12.66 4.43
C ASN A 29 8.39 -13.84 5.41
N ARG A 30 7.18 -14.18 5.85
CA ARG A 30 6.91 -15.34 6.73
C ARG A 30 6.54 -16.59 5.94
N ILE A 31 6.13 -16.44 4.68
CA ILE A 31 5.73 -17.57 3.83
C ILE A 31 6.99 -18.32 3.38
N PRO A 32 7.06 -19.65 3.59
CA PRO A 32 8.16 -20.46 3.08
C PRO A 32 8.29 -20.35 1.56
N SER A 33 9.52 -20.39 1.06
CA SER A 33 9.73 -20.41 -0.40
C SER A 33 9.11 -21.66 -1.02
N HIS A 34 8.59 -21.54 -2.24
CA HIS A 34 8.03 -22.70 -2.97
C HIS A 34 9.07 -23.81 -3.17
N VAL A 35 10.35 -23.45 -3.29
CA VAL A 35 11.46 -24.41 -3.43
C VAL A 35 11.60 -25.25 -2.16
N ALA A 36 11.56 -24.63 -0.98
CA ALA A 36 11.64 -25.34 0.30
C ALA A 36 10.45 -26.29 0.51
N VAL A 37 9.25 -25.89 0.10
CA VAL A 37 8.05 -26.75 0.16
C VAL A 37 8.19 -27.96 -0.78
N LEU A 38 8.61 -27.75 -2.03
CA LEU A 38 8.79 -28.84 -2.99
C LEU A 38 9.93 -29.79 -2.59
N ALA A 39 10.96 -29.29 -1.93
CA ALA A 39 12.05 -30.08 -1.36
C ALA A 39 11.68 -30.80 -0.05
N MET A 40 10.46 -30.58 0.47
CA MET A 40 10.01 -31.07 1.78
C MET A 40 10.86 -30.56 2.97
N GLU A 41 11.47 -29.39 2.82
CA GLU A 41 12.26 -28.69 3.85
C GLU A 41 11.40 -27.73 4.70
N ALA A 42 10.19 -27.43 4.23
CA ALA A 42 9.19 -26.63 4.94
C ALA A 42 7.77 -27.11 4.59
N GLU A 43 6.84 -26.91 5.51
CA GLU A 43 5.43 -27.18 5.27
C GLU A 43 4.76 -25.99 4.55
N PRO A 44 3.74 -26.24 3.72
CA PRO A 44 2.93 -25.16 3.16
C PRO A 44 2.13 -24.46 4.26
N GLU A 45 2.07 -23.13 4.18
CA GLU A 45 1.35 -22.26 5.12
C GLU A 45 0.12 -21.62 4.44
N PRO A 46 -0.98 -22.38 4.22
CA PRO A 46 -2.15 -21.89 3.49
C PRO A 46 -2.85 -20.72 4.18
N GLU A 47 -2.80 -20.66 5.52
CA GLU A 47 -3.37 -19.55 6.28
C GLU A 47 -2.64 -18.23 6.00
N LEU A 48 -1.30 -18.25 5.97
CA LEU A 48 -0.51 -17.07 5.60
C LEU A 48 -0.69 -16.68 4.13
N GLN A 49 -0.89 -17.67 3.25
CA GLN A 49 -1.21 -17.39 1.84
C GLN A 49 -2.57 -16.70 1.69
N ALA A 50 -3.59 -17.16 2.43
CA ALA A 50 -4.90 -16.54 2.45
C ALA A 50 -4.86 -15.12 3.05
N GLU A 51 -4.10 -14.92 4.12
CA GLU A 51 -3.88 -13.60 4.74
C GLU A 51 -3.21 -12.62 3.75
N LEU A 52 -2.17 -13.07 3.04
CA LEU A 52 -1.49 -12.27 2.03
C LEU A 52 -2.43 -11.90 0.88
N GLU A 53 -3.27 -12.81 0.42
CA GLU A 53 -4.23 -12.55 -0.65
C GLU A 53 -5.30 -11.53 -0.22
N ALA A 54 -5.78 -11.63 1.02
CA ALA A 54 -6.71 -10.64 1.58
C ALA A 54 -6.09 -9.23 1.63
N GLU A 55 -4.84 -9.09 2.10
CA GLU A 55 -4.15 -7.79 2.14
C GLU A 55 -3.83 -7.25 0.72
N ARG A 56 -3.55 -8.13 -0.24
CA ARG A 56 -3.42 -7.72 -1.66
C ARG A 56 -4.73 -7.20 -2.23
N GLY A 57 -5.85 -7.86 -1.91
CA GLY A 57 -7.20 -7.41 -2.27
C GLY A 57 -7.49 -6.02 -1.70
N ARG A 58 -7.26 -5.83 -0.39
CA ARG A 58 -7.39 -4.53 0.27
C ARG A 58 -6.53 -3.45 -0.39
N ARG A 59 -5.25 -3.76 -0.69
CA ARG A 59 -4.34 -2.83 -1.36
C ARG A 59 -4.86 -2.43 -2.75
N LEU A 60 -5.40 -3.38 -3.52
CA LEU A 60 -5.98 -3.11 -4.83
C LEU A 60 -7.21 -2.20 -4.74
N ASP A 61 -8.11 -2.46 -3.79
CA ASP A 61 -9.30 -1.63 -3.55
C ASP A 61 -8.93 -0.18 -3.22
N ILE A 62 -7.89 0.02 -2.40
CA ILE A 62 -7.38 1.36 -2.07
C ILE A 62 -6.81 2.04 -3.32
N VAL A 63 -6.01 1.34 -4.12
CA VAL A 63 -5.48 1.89 -5.39
C VAL A 63 -6.61 2.33 -6.31
N MET A 64 -7.68 1.53 -6.41
CA MET A 64 -8.85 1.90 -7.21
C MET A 64 -9.54 3.15 -6.67
N GLN A 65 -9.71 3.29 -5.35
CA GLN A 65 -10.28 4.48 -4.72
C GLN A 65 -9.42 5.72 -4.98
N ILE A 66 -8.10 5.61 -4.80
CA ILE A 66 -7.14 6.68 -5.13
C ILE A 66 -7.35 7.11 -6.57
N HIS A 67 -7.28 6.20 -7.54
CA HIS A 67 -7.32 6.58 -8.97
C HIS A 67 -8.66 7.16 -9.43
N ARG A 68 -9.76 6.80 -8.77
CA ARG A 68 -11.12 7.29 -9.04
C ARG A 68 -11.47 8.60 -8.33
N HIS A 69 -10.59 9.10 -7.46
CA HIS A 69 -10.84 10.31 -6.71
C HIS A 69 -11.00 11.54 -7.62
N ASP A 70 -12.07 12.31 -7.43
CA ASP A 70 -12.45 13.42 -8.34
C ASP A 70 -11.39 14.53 -8.41
N TRP A 71 -10.61 14.72 -7.34
CA TRP A 71 -9.49 15.66 -7.30
C TRP A 71 -8.47 15.45 -8.44
N TRP A 72 -8.34 14.24 -8.99
CA TRP A 72 -7.46 14.04 -10.15
C TRP A 72 -7.88 14.80 -11.40
N ALA A 73 -9.15 15.23 -11.50
CA ALA A 73 -9.63 16.06 -12.59
C ALA A 73 -9.27 17.55 -12.40
N THR A 74 -8.82 17.96 -11.22
CA THR A 74 -8.52 19.36 -10.90
C THR A 74 -7.03 19.71 -11.05
N VAL A 75 -6.16 18.71 -11.19
CA VAL A 75 -4.71 18.91 -11.28
C VAL A 75 -4.23 19.05 -12.73
N ASP A 76 -3.28 19.95 -12.93
CA ASP A 76 -2.65 20.24 -14.22
C ASP A 76 -1.65 19.14 -14.64
N ASN A 77 -0.97 18.54 -13.67
CA ASN A 77 0.03 17.51 -13.87
C ASN A 77 -0.15 16.37 -12.85
N ARG A 78 -0.85 15.32 -13.29
CA ARG A 78 -1.15 14.15 -12.46
C ARG A 78 0.09 13.47 -11.87
N GLN A 79 1.20 13.41 -12.62
CA GLN A 79 2.43 12.78 -12.14
C GLN A 79 3.05 13.58 -10.99
N LYS A 80 3.16 14.91 -11.13
CA LYS A 80 3.69 15.77 -10.06
C LYS A 80 2.81 15.72 -8.81
N ALA A 81 1.49 15.73 -9.01
CA ALA A 81 0.52 15.60 -7.93
C ALA A 81 0.63 14.25 -7.20
N ASP A 82 0.79 13.13 -7.91
CA ASP A 82 0.99 11.82 -7.27
C ASP A 82 2.31 11.72 -6.51
N MET A 83 3.38 12.34 -7.01
CA MET A 83 4.65 12.43 -6.28
C MET A 83 4.52 13.27 -5.00
N ALA A 84 3.77 14.38 -5.04
CA ALA A 84 3.47 15.19 -3.86
C ALA A 84 2.65 14.41 -2.83
N LEU A 85 1.58 13.75 -3.29
CA LEU A 85 0.74 12.89 -2.47
C LEU A 85 1.55 11.76 -1.82
N LEU A 86 2.43 11.10 -2.56
CA LEU A 86 3.30 10.04 -2.03
C LEU A 86 4.26 10.56 -0.96
N ALA A 87 4.86 11.75 -1.14
CA ALA A 87 5.76 12.32 -0.14
C ALA A 87 5.01 12.66 1.16
N ALA A 88 3.88 13.37 1.05
CA ALA A 88 3.04 13.70 2.20
C ALA A 88 2.55 12.44 2.93
N ALA A 89 2.15 11.41 2.19
CA ALA A 89 1.72 10.13 2.77
C ALA A 89 2.85 9.40 3.51
N LYS A 90 4.10 9.47 3.02
CA LYS A 90 5.25 8.89 3.72
C LYS A 90 5.51 9.60 5.03
N GLU A 91 5.56 10.93 5.03
CA GLU A 91 5.74 11.73 6.25
C GLU A 91 4.65 11.41 7.29
N ALA A 92 3.39 11.37 6.86
CA ALA A 92 2.26 11.03 7.73
C ALA A 92 2.30 9.58 8.23
N PHE A 93 2.77 8.64 7.40
CA PHE A 93 2.92 7.24 7.78
C PHE A 93 4.02 7.05 8.83
N GLU A 94 5.19 7.69 8.64
CA GLU A 94 6.32 7.65 9.56
C GLU A 94 5.95 8.25 10.92
N ALA A 95 5.27 9.41 10.94
CA ALA A 95 4.82 10.04 12.17
C ALA A 95 3.88 9.14 13.01
N ARG A 96 3.10 8.26 12.36
CA ARG A 96 2.21 7.29 13.03
C ARG A 96 2.94 6.07 13.59
N GLN A 97 4.14 5.76 13.11
CA GLN A 97 4.94 4.64 13.62
C GLN A 97 5.76 5.04 14.85
N GLU A 98 6.07 6.34 14.99
CA GLU A 98 6.84 6.89 16.11
C GLU A 98 5.98 7.32 17.33
N SER A 99 4.66 7.37 17.16
CA SER A 99 3.67 7.72 18.20
C SER A 99 3.13 6.49 18.91
#